data_AF-W4LBF2-F1
#
_entry.id   AF-W4LBF2-F1
#
_cell.length_a   1.000
_cell.length_b   1.000
_cell.length_c   1.000
_cell.angle_alpha   90.00
_cell.angle_beta   90.00
_cell.angle_gamma   90.00
#
_symmetry.space_group_name_H-M   'P 1'
#
loop_
_entity.id
_entity.type
_entity.pdbx_description
1 polymer ?
#
loop_
_entity_poly.entity_id
_entity_poly.type
_entity_poly.pdbx_seq_one_letter_code
_entity_poly.pdbx_strand_id
1 'polypeptide(L)'
;MTTATANGHSQNGTTDTIDLKAWRDAVAIMAQRAHDHYGPEMAGRISKARIIVLDGLVQHGQEIAYVTSETDPERSYEVTREGCDCQDAKQKAPEGMCKHRLAWMIYRGAYGIARELTQQRESAPASETSEPGRIPSEMTVDIRGKQFVTYTGLLALAQQQGLQSLDVRFIDVQAEMATAIATATFQDGRSFTECGDATPGNVNTNIKPHFARMALTRAKARALRDALNIGMCSVEELSE
;
A
#
# COMPACT_ATOMS: atom_id res chain seq x y z
N MET A 1 39.37 -30.66 -12.41
CA MET A 1 38.02 -31.12 -12.02
C MET A 1 37.99 -31.32 -10.52
N THR A 2 37.53 -30.31 -9.78
CA THR A 2 37.06 -30.48 -8.40
C THR A 2 36.28 -29.22 -8.01
N THR A 3 35.01 -29.44 -7.70
CA THR A 3 34.02 -28.47 -7.22
C THR A 3 34.35 -27.99 -5.81
N ALA A 4 34.25 -26.69 -5.55
CA ALA A 4 34.19 -26.14 -4.21
C ALA A 4 33.07 -25.07 -4.14
N THR A 5 31.90 -25.51 -3.71
CA THR A 5 30.84 -24.70 -3.11
C THR A 5 31.34 -24.06 -1.81
N ALA A 6 31.13 -22.76 -1.64
CA ALA A 6 31.21 -22.11 -0.33
C ALA A 6 30.10 -21.06 -0.21
N ASN A 7 28.95 -21.52 0.28
CA ASN A 7 28.02 -20.69 1.03
C ASN A 7 28.69 -20.32 2.36
N GLY A 8 28.71 -19.03 2.69
CA GLY A 8 29.18 -18.52 3.97
C GLY A 8 28.42 -17.28 4.37
N HIS A 9 27.24 -17.46 4.97
CA HIS A 9 26.61 -16.45 5.80
C HIS A 9 27.45 -16.24 7.06
N SER A 10 27.72 -14.98 7.42
CA SER A 10 27.40 -14.39 8.73
C SER A 10 28.31 -13.21 9.06
N GLN A 11 27.72 -12.01 9.12
CA GLN A 11 28.08 -11.00 10.10
C GLN A 11 26.75 -10.41 10.59
N ASN A 12 26.42 -10.69 11.85
CA ASN A 12 25.27 -10.14 12.57
C ASN A 12 25.38 -8.60 12.66
N GLY A 13 24.43 -7.92 12.01
CA GLY A 13 23.98 -6.60 12.37
C GLY A 13 22.48 -6.61 12.15
N THR A 14 21.70 -6.08 13.08
CA THR A 14 20.28 -5.78 12.89
C THR A 14 20.12 -5.14 11.51
N THR A 15 19.61 -5.88 10.52
CA THR A 15 19.31 -5.31 9.22
C THR A 15 18.22 -4.28 9.48
N ASP A 16 18.57 -3.00 9.43
CA ASP A 16 17.63 -1.89 9.35
C ASP A 16 16.76 -2.13 8.11
N THR A 17 15.65 -2.84 8.27
CA THR A 17 14.73 -3.14 7.18
C THR A 17 13.98 -1.85 6.86
N ILE A 18 14.37 -1.20 5.76
CA ILE A 18 13.65 -0.02 5.27
C ILE A 18 12.28 -0.46 4.74
N ASP A 19 11.22 0.20 5.19
CA ASP A 19 9.87 -0.02 4.68
C ASP A 19 9.81 0.28 3.17
N LEU A 20 9.20 -0.62 2.40
CA LEU A 20 9.16 -0.53 0.94
C LEU A 20 8.43 0.72 0.45
N LYS A 21 7.37 1.15 1.17
CA LYS A 21 6.66 2.38 0.82
C LYS A 21 7.52 3.60 1.16
N ALA A 22 8.19 3.62 2.31
CA ALA A 22 9.13 4.68 2.71
C ALA A 22 10.28 4.81 1.71
N TRP A 23 10.81 3.69 1.22
CA TRP A 23 11.81 3.66 0.16
C TRP A 23 11.31 4.31 -1.13
N ARG A 24 10.14 3.93 -1.63
CA ARG A 24 9.55 4.50 -2.85
C ARG A 24 9.29 6.00 -2.72
N ASP A 25 8.75 6.42 -1.58
CA ASP A 25 8.48 7.84 -1.28
C ASP A 25 9.79 8.64 -1.25
N ALA A 26 10.83 8.13 -0.58
CA ALA A 26 12.15 8.75 -0.53
C ALA A 26 12.82 8.87 -1.90
N VAL A 27 12.74 7.82 -2.74
CA VAL A 27 13.26 7.84 -4.12
C VAL A 27 12.51 8.86 -4.97
N ALA A 28 11.19 8.99 -4.82
CA ALA A 28 10.41 10.01 -5.51
C ALA A 28 10.81 11.43 -5.10
N ILE A 29 10.98 11.68 -3.79
CA ILE A 29 11.46 12.97 -3.26
C ILE A 29 12.83 13.32 -3.86
N MET A 30 13.76 12.37 -3.88
CA MET A 30 15.10 12.61 -4.42
C MET A 30 15.12 12.81 -5.93
N ALA A 31 14.28 12.09 -6.68
CA ALA A 31 14.12 12.31 -8.11
C ALA A 31 13.54 13.70 -8.40
N GLN A 32 12.57 14.17 -7.61
CA GLN A 32 12.02 15.52 -7.76
C GLN A 32 13.06 16.59 -7.43
N ARG A 33 13.82 16.44 -6.33
CA ARG A 33 14.93 17.36 -6.00
C ARG A 33 15.98 17.44 -7.10
N ALA A 34 16.30 16.31 -7.73
CA ALA A 34 17.19 16.29 -8.88
C ALA A 34 16.59 17.04 -10.08
N HIS A 35 15.29 16.88 -10.34
CA HIS A 35 14.60 17.59 -11.40
C HIS A 35 14.60 19.11 -11.17
N ASP A 36 14.31 19.55 -9.94
CA ASP A 36 14.28 20.96 -9.58
C ASP A 36 15.66 21.61 -9.67
N HIS A 37 16.72 20.85 -9.37
CA HIS A 37 18.11 21.32 -9.43
C HIS A 37 18.65 21.40 -10.87
N TYR A 38 18.48 20.34 -11.67
CA TYR A 38 19.07 20.25 -13.01
C TYR A 38 18.16 20.77 -14.13
N GLY A 39 16.87 20.96 -13.84
CA GLY A 39 15.89 21.45 -14.81
C GLY A 39 15.39 20.39 -15.83
N PRO A 40 14.50 20.81 -16.73
CA PRO A 40 13.75 19.90 -17.61
C PRO A 40 14.61 19.17 -18.64
N GLU A 41 15.76 19.72 -19.04
CA GLU A 41 16.67 19.09 -20.01
C GLU A 41 17.25 17.75 -19.50
N MET A 42 17.31 17.59 -18.16
CA MET A 42 17.80 16.38 -17.52
C MET A 42 16.68 15.39 -17.13
N ALA A 43 15.40 15.76 -17.33
CA ALA A 43 14.24 14.98 -16.89
C ALA A 43 14.25 13.52 -17.42
N GLY A 44 14.66 13.31 -18.67
CA GLY A 44 14.76 11.97 -19.25
C GLY A 44 15.83 11.11 -18.57
N ARG A 45 16.98 11.69 -18.19
CA ARG A 45 18.05 10.98 -17.48
C ARG A 45 17.66 10.68 -16.03
N ILE A 46 17.01 11.64 -15.37
CA ILE A 46 16.50 11.50 -14.00
C ILE A 46 15.42 10.42 -13.92
N SER A 47 14.51 10.37 -14.91
CA SER A 47 13.47 9.34 -14.99
C SER A 47 14.07 7.92 -15.08
N LYS A 48 15.08 7.73 -15.93
CA LYS A 48 15.81 6.45 -16.03
C LYS A 48 16.59 6.12 -14.76
N ALA A 49 17.24 7.12 -14.16
CA ALA A 49 17.95 6.96 -12.89
C ALA A 49 17.01 6.49 -11.76
N ARG A 50 15.80 7.06 -11.69
CA ARG A 50 14.77 6.63 -10.74
C ARG A 50 14.40 5.16 -10.93
N ILE A 51 14.20 4.72 -12.18
CA ILE A 51 13.86 3.32 -12.49
C ILE A 51 14.99 2.39 -12.04
N ILE A 52 16.24 2.70 -12.39
CA ILE A 52 17.43 1.93 -11.96
C ILE A 52 17.45 1.72 -10.44
N VAL A 53 17.14 2.77 -9.66
CA VAL A 53 17.10 2.68 -8.19
C VAL A 53 15.94 1.79 -7.71
N LEU A 54 14.76 1.92 -8.30
CA LEU A 54 13.59 1.15 -7.90
C LEU A 54 13.67 -0.33 -8.30
N ASP A 55 14.37 -0.65 -9.39
CA ASP A 55 14.61 -2.02 -9.86
C ASP A 55 15.75 -2.72 -9.08
N GLY A 56 16.38 -2.02 -8.13
CA GLY A 56 17.44 -2.60 -7.29
C GLY A 56 18.76 -2.81 -8.04
N LEU A 57 18.98 -2.11 -9.14
CA LEU A 57 20.18 -2.26 -9.98
C LEU A 57 21.42 -1.52 -9.43
N VAL A 58 21.32 -0.92 -8.24
CA VAL A 58 22.41 -0.21 -7.57
C VAL A 58 22.98 -1.08 -6.46
N GLN A 59 24.20 -1.56 -6.65
CA GLN A 59 24.99 -2.22 -5.62
C GLN A 59 25.88 -1.16 -4.96
N HIS A 60 25.66 -0.90 -3.67
CA HIS A 60 26.28 0.22 -2.98
C HIS A 60 27.50 -0.20 -2.15
N GLY A 61 28.60 0.55 -2.29
CA GLY A 61 29.72 0.58 -1.36
C GLY A 61 29.81 1.94 -0.64
N GLN A 62 30.85 2.14 0.17
CA GLN A 62 31.04 3.40 0.91
C GLN A 62 31.40 4.57 -0.02
N GLU A 63 32.28 4.35 -0.99
CA GLU A 63 32.79 5.39 -1.90
C GLU A 63 32.45 5.12 -3.38
N ILE A 64 32.29 3.84 -3.70
CA ILE A 64 32.04 3.33 -5.06
C ILE A 64 30.69 2.60 -5.05
N ALA A 65 29.91 2.78 -6.11
CA ALA A 65 28.75 1.95 -6.39
C ALA A 65 28.91 1.28 -7.76
N TYR A 66 28.33 0.09 -7.90
CA TYR A 66 28.21 -0.60 -9.16
C TYR A 66 26.75 -0.55 -9.62
N VAL A 67 26.51 -0.04 -10.81
CA VAL A 67 25.17 0.01 -11.40
C VAL A 67 25.09 -1.01 -12.53
N THR A 68 24.25 -2.03 -12.37
CA THR A 68 24.06 -3.08 -13.37
C THR A 68 23.32 -2.53 -14.58
N SER A 69 23.71 -2.97 -15.78
CA SER A 69 23.08 -2.56 -17.03
C SER A 69 21.67 -3.13 -17.17
N GLU A 70 20.70 -2.26 -17.51
CA GLU A 70 19.29 -2.64 -17.74
C GLU A 70 19.11 -3.67 -18.86
N THR A 71 20.07 -3.79 -19.79
CA THR A 71 20.00 -4.68 -20.96
C THR A 71 20.99 -5.84 -20.93
N ASP A 72 21.91 -5.84 -19.97
CA ASP A 72 22.99 -6.83 -19.91
C ASP A 72 23.39 -7.08 -18.44
N PRO A 73 22.87 -8.14 -17.80
CA PRO A 73 23.09 -8.37 -16.37
C PRO A 73 24.55 -8.68 -16.02
N GLU A 74 25.39 -9.07 -16.99
CA GLU A 74 26.82 -9.33 -16.75
C GLU A 74 27.65 -8.05 -16.75
N ARG A 75 27.07 -6.93 -17.21
CA ARG A 75 27.74 -5.64 -17.28
C ARG A 75 27.31 -4.72 -16.14
N SER A 76 28.28 -4.20 -15.41
CA SER A 76 28.08 -3.15 -14.41
C SER A 76 29.00 -1.95 -14.67
N TYR A 77 28.55 -0.78 -14.25
CA TYR A 77 29.28 0.48 -14.39
C TYR A 77 29.75 0.94 -13.02
N GLU A 78 31.04 1.27 -12.91
CA GLU A 78 31.58 1.88 -11.71
C GLU A 78 31.17 3.34 -11.62
N VAL A 79 30.61 3.72 -10.47
CA VAL A 79 30.10 5.06 -10.19
C VAL A 79 30.70 5.58 -8.90
N THR A 80 31.36 6.73 -8.98
CA THR A 80 31.89 7.47 -7.85
C THR A 80 31.19 8.82 -7.74
N ARG A 81 31.55 9.62 -6.73
CA ARG A 81 31.10 11.03 -6.68
C ARG A 81 31.64 11.83 -7.87
N GLU A 82 32.84 11.51 -8.30
CA GLU A 82 33.58 12.29 -9.31
C GLU A 82 33.23 11.88 -10.74
N GLY A 83 32.77 10.64 -10.97
CA GLY A 83 32.49 10.19 -12.31
C GLY A 83 31.77 8.85 -12.43
N CYS A 84 31.60 8.43 -13.68
CA CYS A 84 31.11 7.11 -14.04
C CYS A 84 31.90 6.63 -15.26
N ASP A 85 32.23 5.35 -15.30
CA ASP A 85 33.02 4.75 -16.38
C ASP A 85 32.25 4.59 -17.71
N CYS A 86 30.94 4.83 -17.70
CA CYS A 86 30.05 4.63 -18.84
C CYS A 86 30.31 5.63 -19.98
N GLN A 87 29.96 5.22 -21.21
CA GLN A 87 30.17 6.05 -22.40
C GLN A 87 29.34 7.35 -22.39
N ASP A 88 28.11 7.31 -21.85
CA ASP A 88 27.24 8.50 -21.75
C ASP A 88 27.90 9.59 -20.89
N ALA A 89 28.48 9.22 -19.75
CA ALA A 89 29.20 10.16 -18.88
C ALA A 89 30.40 10.82 -19.58
N LYS A 90 31.11 10.08 -20.44
CA LYS A 90 32.30 10.57 -21.14
C LYS A 90 32.01 11.45 -22.35
N GLN A 91 30.86 11.26 -23.01
CA GLN A 91 30.65 11.80 -24.37
C GLN A 91 29.39 12.64 -24.53
N LYS A 92 28.35 12.46 -23.71
CA LYS A 92 27.00 12.96 -24.02
C LYS A 92 26.31 13.64 -22.84
N ALA A 93 26.55 13.18 -21.62
CA ALA A 93 25.88 13.70 -20.44
C ALA A 93 26.45 15.08 -20.07
N PRO A 94 25.60 16.11 -19.90
CA PRO A 94 26.04 17.41 -19.38
C PRO A 94 26.76 17.23 -18.05
N GLU A 95 27.96 17.80 -17.92
CA GLU A 95 28.81 17.69 -16.71
C GLU A 95 29.11 16.23 -16.29
N GLY A 96 29.01 15.31 -17.24
CA GLY A 96 29.14 13.88 -17.00
C GLY A 96 28.01 13.26 -16.17
N MET A 97 26.88 13.94 -15.97
CA MET A 97 25.74 13.47 -15.18
C MET A 97 24.88 12.45 -15.93
N CYS A 98 25.44 11.27 -16.16
CA CYS A 98 24.71 10.15 -16.76
C CYS A 98 23.64 9.59 -15.81
N LYS A 99 22.76 8.72 -16.34
CA LYS A 99 21.73 8.04 -15.54
C LYS A 99 22.28 7.27 -14.34
N HIS A 100 23.50 6.71 -14.43
CA HIS A 100 24.09 5.94 -13.32
C HIS A 100 24.58 6.84 -12.18
N ARG A 101 25.17 8.01 -12.49
CA ARG A 101 25.54 9.00 -11.46
C ARG A 101 24.31 9.57 -10.77
N LEU A 102 23.27 9.89 -11.54
CA LEU A 102 21.99 10.32 -11.00
C LEU A 102 21.35 9.23 -10.13
N ALA A 103 21.41 7.96 -10.55
CA ALA A 103 20.88 6.84 -9.77
C ALA A 103 21.62 6.71 -8.44
N TRP A 104 22.95 6.78 -8.45
CA TRP A 104 23.75 6.72 -7.23
C TRP A 104 23.47 7.90 -6.27
N MET A 105 23.35 9.11 -6.82
CA MET A 105 22.98 10.30 -6.05
C MET A 105 21.59 10.16 -5.41
N ILE A 106 20.60 9.71 -6.19
CA ILE A 106 19.23 9.47 -5.72
C ILE A 106 19.23 8.39 -4.64
N TYR A 107 19.90 7.25 -4.86
CA TYR A 107 19.99 6.16 -3.91
C TYR A 107 20.53 6.63 -2.55
N ARG A 108 21.68 7.32 -2.56
CA ARG A 108 22.32 7.81 -1.32
C ARG A 108 21.46 8.80 -0.55
N GLY A 109 20.82 9.72 -1.26
CA GLY A 109 19.90 10.68 -0.64
C GLY A 109 18.63 10.01 -0.12
N ALA A 110 18.11 9.04 -0.87
CA ALA A 110 16.88 8.33 -0.53
C ALA A 110 17.08 7.44 0.70
N TYR A 111 18.27 6.86 0.90
CA TYR A 111 18.55 6.01 2.06
C TYR A 111 18.35 6.73 3.40
N GLY A 112 18.85 7.97 3.54
CA GLY A 112 18.66 8.76 4.75
C GLY A 112 17.20 9.10 5.00
N ILE A 113 16.50 9.57 3.97
CA ILE A 113 15.06 9.92 4.04
C ILE A 113 14.22 8.68 4.33
N ALA A 114 14.51 7.55 3.68
CA ALA A 114 13.73 6.33 3.85
C ALA A 114 13.89 5.74 5.26
N ARG A 115 15.08 5.83 5.86
CA ARG A 115 15.29 5.46 7.26
C ARG A 115 14.49 6.35 8.20
N GLU A 116 14.53 7.67 7.99
CA GLU A 116 13.74 8.60 8.79
C GLU A 116 12.23 8.36 8.63
N LEU A 117 11.74 8.17 7.42
CA LEU A 117 10.33 7.84 7.14
C LEU A 117 9.91 6.49 7.72
N THR A 118 10.81 5.49 7.71
CA THR A 118 10.57 4.18 8.32
C THR A 118 10.45 4.35 9.83
N GLN A 119 11.40 5.02 10.46
CA GLN A 119 11.37 5.31 11.90
C GLN A 119 10.13 6.13 12.26
N GLN A 120 9.78 7.17 11.50
CA GLN A 120 8.57 7.96 11.73
C GLN A 120 7.29 7.13 11.61
N ARG A 121 7.26 6.07 10.78
CA ARG A 121 6.11 5.16 10.67
C ARG A 121 6.07 4.15 11.81
N GLU A 122 7.23 3.68 12.25
CA GLU A 122 7.37 2.77 13.39
C GLU A 122 7.14 3.47 14.73
N SER A 123 7.59 4.72 14.84
CA SER A 123 7.51 5.58 16.02
C SER A 123 6.32 6.53 15.96
N ALA A 124 5.59 6.58 14.84
CA ALA A 124 4.29 7.23 14.81
C ALA A 124 3.50 6.54 15.93
N PRO A 125 3.07 7.25 16.98
CA PRO A 125 1.95 6.74 17.76
C PRO A 125 0.88 6.47 16.71
N ALA A 126 0.30 5.26 16.68
CA ALA A 126 -0.77 4.88 15.75
C ALA A 126 -1.63 6.13 15.46
N SER A 127 -1.40 6.76 14.30
CA SER A 127 -1.73 8.18 14.15
C SER A 127 -3.24 8.29 14.16
N GLU A 128 -3.84 8.84 15.22
CA GLU A 128 -5.27 9.20 15.39
C GLU A 128 -6.24 8.41 14.49
N THR A 129 -6.01 7.11 14.39
CA THR A 129 -6.99 6.13 14.02
C THR A 129 -7.53 5.79 15.37
N SER A 130 -8.71 6.34 15.65
CA SER A 130 -9.50 6.04 16.83
C SER A 130 -9.23 4.59 17.24
N GLU A 131 -8.85 4.38 18.52
CA GLU A 131 -8.46 3.07 19.07
C GLU A 131 -9.11 1.91 18.30
N PRO A 132 -8.41 0.84 17.88
CA PRO A 132 -9.07 -0.26 17.18
C PRO A 132 -10.35 -0.67 17.93
N GLY A 133 -11.51 -0.27 17.38
CA GLY A 133 -12.83 -0.37 18.03
C GLY A 133 -13.60 0.93 18.33
N ARG A 134 -13.01 2.13 18.34
CA ARG A 134 -13.72 3.40 18.58
C ARG A 134 -14.22 3.99 17.27
N ILE A 135 -15.51 3.82 17.03
CA ILE A 135 -16.22 4.37 15.87
C ILE A 135 -16.58 5.83 16.18
N PRO A 136 -16.35 6.80 15.27
CA PRO A 136 -16.78 8.17 15.48
C PRO A 136 -18.28 8.26 15.75
N SER A 137 -18.68 9.15 16.67
CA SER A 137 -20.08 9.24 17.12
C SER A 137 -21.08 9.51 15.99
N GLU A 138 -20.65 10.26 14.98
CA GLU A 138 -21.41 10.59 13.77
C GLU A 138 -21.67 9.38 12.86
N MET A 139 -20.92 8.30 13.05
CA MET A 139 -21.07 7.02 12.33
C MET A 139 -21.82 5.97 13.15
N THR A 140 -22.22 6.32 14.38
CA THR A 140 -22.99 5.47 15.28
C THR A 140 -24.37 6.06 15.56
N VAL A 141 -25.33 5.21 15.88
CA VAL A 141 -26.64 5.61 16.39
C VAL A 141 -26.93 4.87 17.68
N ASP A 142 -27.53 5.57 18.65
CA ASP A 142 -28.05 4.95 19.86
C ASP A 142 -29.47 4.46 19.61
N ILE A 143 -29.68 3.16 19.79
CA ILE A 143 -31.00 2.54 19.77
C ILE A 143 -31.19 1.87 21.12
N ARG A 144 -32.02 2.49 21.97
CA ARG A 144 -32.39 2.00 23.31
C ARG A 144 -31.17 1.78 24.24
N GLY A 145 -30.21 2.70 24.22
CA GLY A 145 -29.01 2.66 25.07
C GLY A 145 -27.92 1.70 24.58
N LYS A 146 -28.06 1.17 23.36
CA LYS A 146 -27.03 0.37 22.68
C LYS A 146 -26.59 1.11 21.42
N GLN A 147 -25.28 1.16 21.20
CA GLN A 147 -24.72 1.78 20.00
C GLN A 147 -24.65 0.78 18.84
N PHE A 148 -25.01 1.27 17.66
CA PHE A 148 -24.92 0.55 16.38
C PHE A 148 -24.19 1.40 15.37
N VAL A 149 -23.39 0.77 14.52
CA VAL A 149 -22.70 1.45 13.43
C VAL A 149 -23.62 1.53 12.22
N THR A 150 -23.60 2.63 11.48
CA THR A 150 -24.36 2.75 10.24
C THR A 150 -23.58 2.13 9.08
N TYR A 151 -24.27 1.58 8.08
CA TYR A 151 -23.61 1.10 6.86
C TYR A 151 -22.81 2.21 6.16
N THR A 152 -23.33 3.45 6.18
CA THR A 152 -22.61 4.62 5.64
C THR A 152 -21.32 4.90 6.40
N GLY A 153 -21.34 4.76 7.73
CA GLY A 153 -20.14 4.82 8.57
C GLY A 153 -19.12 3.75 8.23
N LEU A 154 -19.55 2.49 8.10
CA LEU A 154 -18.69 1.38 7.68
C LEU A 154 -18.05 1.64 6.32
N LEU A 155 -18.83 2.10 5.34
CA LEU A 155 -18.32 2.38 4.01
C LEU A 155 -17.28 3.51 4.02
N ALA A 156 -17.53 4.59 4.77
CA ALA A 156 -16.60 5.70 4.89
C ALA A 156 -15.27 5.28 5.53
N LEU A 157 -15.33 4.50 6.62
CA LEU A 157 -14.14 3.97 7.28
C LEU A 157 -13.35 3.02 6.36
N ALA A 158 -14.04 2.14 5.63
CA ALA A 158 -13.39 1.25 4.67
C ALA A 158 -12.70 2.00 3.54
N GLN A 159 -13.32 3.07 3.01
CA GLN A 159 -12.69 3.93 2.01
C GLN A 159 -11.42 4.60 2.54
N GLN A 160 -11.44 5.09 3.78
CA GLN A 160 -10.26 5.66 4.44
C GLN A 160 -9.12 4.63 4.60
N GLN A 161 -9.46 3.35 4.77
CA GLN A 161 -8.49 2.25 4.83
C GLN A 161 -8.13 1.64 3.46
N GLY A 162 -8.55 2.26 2.36
CA GLY A 162 -8.15 1.84 1.00
C GLY A 162 -9.03 0.74 0.40
N LEU A 163 -10.33 0.70 0.72
CA LEU A 163 -11.29 -0.14 0.00
C LEU A 163 -11.20 0.11 -1.51
N GLN A 164 -10.91 -0.95 -2.27
CA GLN A 164 -10.76 -0.94 -3.71
C GLN A 164 -12.04 -1.41 -4.42
N SER A 165 -12.63 -2.51 -3.95
CA SER A 165 -13.90 -3.03 -4.46
C SER A 165 -14.77 -3.59 -3.35
N LEU A 166 -16.08 -3.55 -3.57
CA LEU A 166 -17.08 -4.17 -2.71
C LEU A 166 -18.11 -4.87 -3.59
N ASP A 167 -17.84 -6.12 -3.89
CA ASP A 167 -18.65 -6.95 -4.77
C ASP A 167 -19.71 -7.68 -3.96
N VAL A 168 -20.95 -7.72 -4.44
CA VAL A 168 -22.05 -8.40 -3.75
C VAL A 168 -22.97 -9.09 -4.75
N ARG A 169 -23.44 -10.29 -4.40
CA ARG A 169 -24.42 -11.03 -5.19
C ARG A 169 -25.34 -11.86 -4.30
N PHE A 170 -26.49 -12.23 -4.85
CA PHE A 170 -27.34 -13.24 -4.23
C PHE A 170 -26.66 -14.62 -4.28
N ILE A 171 -26.80 -15.36 -3.19
CA ILE A 171 -26.60 -16.81 -3.18
C ILE A 171 -27.92 -17.49 -3.57
N ASP A 172 -29.00 -17.13 -2.88
CA ASP A 172 -30.34 -17.67 -3.12
C ASP A 172 -31.44 -16.64 -2.77
N VAL A 173 -32.57 -16.70 -3.48
CA VAL A 173 -33.75 -15.85 -3.23
C VAL A 173 -35.02 -16.71 -3.33
N GLN A 174 -35.68 -16.89 -2.20
CA GLN A 174 -36.93 -17.63 -2.05
C GLN A 174 -38.05 -16.69 -1.58
N ALA A 175 -39.29 -17.20 -1.51
CA ALA A 175 -40.45 -16.41 -1.10
C ALA A 175 -40.31 -15.81 0.33
N GLU A 176 -39.72 -16.57 1.25
CA GLU A 176 -39.64 -16.20 2.67
C GLU A 176 -38.22 -15.86 3.14
N MET A 177 -37.20 -16.06 2.30
CA MET A 177 -35.80 -15.86 2.69
C MET A 177 -34.91 -15.56 1.49
N ALA A 178 -33.96 -14.65 1.68
CA ALA A 178 -32.93 -14.33 0.71
C ALA A 178 -31.58 -14.36 1.40
N THR A 179 -30.58 -14.89 0.72
CA THR A 179 -29.19 -14.93 1.18
C THR A 179 -28.28 -14.30 0.14
N ALA A 180 -27.27 -13.58 0.61
CA ALA A 180 -26.30 -12.88 -0.21
C ALA A 180 -24.90 -13.08 0.34
N ILE A 181 -23.92 -12.89 -0.53
CA ILE A 181 -22.49 -12.89 -0.20
C ILE A 181 -21.87 -11.61 -0.72
N ALA A 182 -21.03 -10.99 0.10
CA ALA A 182 -20.25 -9.81 -0.26
C ALA A 182 -18.77 -10.07 -0.03
N THR A 183 -17.93 -9.51 -0.90
CA THR A 183 -16.47 -9.51 -0.78
C THR A 183 -15.96 -8.08 -0.85
N ALA A 184 -15.27 -7.64 0.21
CA ALA A 184 -14.55 -6.38 0.26
C ALA A 184 -13.07 -6.63 -0.06
N THR A 185 -12.51 -5.91 -1.04
CA THR A 185 -11.09 -6.00 -1.43
C THR A 185 -10.41 -4.66 -1.22
N PHE A 186 -9.22 -4.67 -0.62
CA PHE A 186 -8.45 -3.47 -0.28
C PHE A 186 -7.19 -3.35 -1.13
N GLN A 187 -6.68 -2.13 -1.28
CA GLN A 187 -5.48 -1.83 -2.07
C GLN A 187 -4.21 -2.52 -1.57
N ASP A 188 -4.19 -2.93 -0.29
CA ASP A 188 -3.11 -3.68 0.33
C ASP A 188 -3.17 -5.20 0.06
N GLY A 189 -4.18 -5.66 -0.69
CA GLY A 189 -4.39 -7.07 -1.05
C GLY A 189 -5.23 -7.86 -0.05
N ARG A 190 -5.67 -7.27 1.08
CA ARG A 190 -6.61 -7.94 1.99
C ARG A 190 -7.98 -8.08 1.32
N SER A 191 -8.63 -9.21 1.60
CA SER A 191 -9.99 -9.49 1.14
C SER A 191 -10.80 -10.15 2.24
N PHE A 192 -12.05 -9.72 2.40
CA PHE A 192 -12.97 -10.19 3.43
C PHE A 192 -14.31 -10.55 2.80
N THR A 193 -14.77 -11.78 3.02
CA THR A 193 -16.00 -12.30 2.45
C THR A 193 -16.96 -12.73 3.54
N GLU A 194 -18.19 -12.22 3.49
CA GLU A 194 -19.21 -12.50 4.48
C GLU A 194 -20.59 -12.66 3.83
N CYS A 195 -21.48 -13.34 4.55
CA CYS A 195 -22.84 -13.61 4.10
C CYS A 195 -23.85 -12.73 4.84
N GLY A 196 -24.99 -12.47 4.21
CA GLY A 196 -26.11 -11.78 4.84
C GLY A 196 -27.43 -12.41 4.43
N ASP A 197 -28.38 -12.45 5.35
CA ASP A 197 -29.72 -12.97 5.11
C ASP A 197 -30.79 -11.92 5.43
N ALA A 198 -31.95 -12.09 4.80
CA ALA A 198 -33.15 -11.35 5.16
C ALA A 198 -34.39 -12.20 4.94
N THR A 199 -35.39 -12.00 5.79
CA THR A 199 -36.73 -12.58 5.71
C THR A 199 -37.76 -11.46 5.95
N PRO A 200 -39.02 -11.59 5.50
CA PRO A 200 -40.07 -10.65 5.85
C PRO A 200 -40.30 -10.51 7.37
N GLY A 201 -39.87 -11.50 8.16
CA GLY A 201 -40.00 -11.50 9.62
C GLY A 201 -38.86 -10.80 10.36
N ASN A 202 -37.73 -10.53 9.71
CA ASN A 202 -36.55 -9.92 10.33
C ASN A 202 -36.17 -8.55 9.74
N VAL A 203 -37.07 -7.93 8.98
CA VAL A 203 -36.94 -6.58 8.44
C VAL A 203 -38.16 -5.73 8.80
N ASN A 204 -37.98 -4.41 8.81
CA ASN A 204 -39.07 -3.49 9.11
C ASN A 204 -40.19 -3.52 8.06
N THR A 205 -41.38 -3.08 8.45
CA THR A 205 -42.59 -3.11 7.63
C THR A 205 -42.42 -2.45 6.25
N ASN A 206 -41.63 -1.38 6.16
CA ASN A 206 -41.38 -0.68 4.90
C ASN A 206 -40.44 -1.47 3.97
N ILE A 207 -39.58 -2.33 4.54
CA ILE A 207 -38.60 -3.14 3.82
C ILE A 207 -39.15 -4.53 3.49
N LYS A 208 -40.21 -5.02 4.15
CA LYS A 208 -40.82 -6.33 3.89
C LYS A 208 -41.05 -6.64 2.40
N PRO A 209 -41.59 -5.73 1.55
CA PRO A 209 -41.78 -6.00 0.12
C PRO A 209 -40.47 -6.16 -0.67
N HIS A 210 -39.35 -5.75 -0.07
CA HIS A 210 -38.03 -5.67 -0.68
C HIS A 210 -36.95 -6.36 0.18
N PHE A 211 -37.35 -7.31 1.03
CA PHE A 211 -36.46 -7.95 2.00
C PHE A 211 -35.22 -8.55 1.35
N ALA A 212 -35.33 -9.08 0.11
CA ALA A 212 -34.19 -9.60 -0.62
C ALA A 212 -33.05 -8.56 -0.77
N ARG A 213 -33.37 -7.29 -1.02
CA ARG A 213 -32.34 -6.23 -1.10
C ARG A 213 -31.62 -6.01 0.23
N MET A 214 -32.28 -6.28 1.36
CA MET A 214 -31.67 -6.16 2.68
C MET A 214 -30.59 -7.23 2.90
N ALA A 215 -30.76 -8.44 2.36
CA ALA A 215 -29.72 -9.48 2.44
C ALA A 215 -28.38 -8.98 1.84
N LEU A 216 -28.43 -8.29 0.69
CA LEU A 216 -27.24 -7.70 0.07
C LEU A 216 -26.61 -6.63 0.97
N THR A 217 -27.41 -5.77 1.60
CA THR A 217 -26.91 -4.73 2.49
C THR A 217 -26.25 -5.32 3.73
N ARG A 218 -26.88 -6.33 4.35
CA ARG A 218 -26.33 -7.04 5.51
C ARG A 218 -25.03 -7.76 5.18
N ALA A 219 -24.95 -8.43 4.02
CA ALA A 219 -23.72 -9.09 3.58
C ALA A 219 -22.57 -8.07 3.45
N LYS A 220 -22.83 -6.93 2.82
CA LYS A 220 -21.83 -5.85 2.71
C LYS A 220 -21.44 -5.28 4.07
N ALA A 221 -22.41 -5.01 4.94
CA ALA A 221 -22.13 -4.48 6.27
C ALA A 221 -21.22 -5.42 7.06
N ARG A 222 -21.53 -6.72 7.09
CA ARG A 222 -20.71 -7.75 7.75
C ARG A 222 -19.30 -7.85 7.17
N ALA A 223 -19.16 -7.88 5.85
CA ALA A 223 -17.85 -7.91 5.20
C ALA A 223 -17.00 -6.67 5.57
N LEU A 224 -17.61 -5.49 5.64
CA LEU A 224 -16.93 -4.27 6.05
C LEU A 224 -16.61 -4.27 7.56
N ARG A 225 -17.49 -4.78 8.42
CA ARG A 225 -17.23 -4.91 9.86
C ARG A 225 -16.02 -5.79 10.12
N ASP A 226 -15.95 -6.95 9.48
CA ASP A 226 -14.82 -7.87 9.61
C ASP A 226 -13.53 -7.23 9.10
N ALA A 227 -13.59 -6.55 7.94
CA ALA A 227 -12.44 -5.86 7.37
C ALA A 227 -11.88 -4.73 8.25
N LEU A 228 -12.76 -4.07 9.00
CA LEU A 228 -12.45 -2.96 9.89
C LEU A 228 -12.22 -3.40 11.35
N ASN A 229 -12.35 -4.69 11.65
CA ASN A 229 -12.30 -5.25 13.00
C ASN A 229 -13.31 -4.58 13.96
N ILE A 230 -14.55 -4.38 13.50
CA ILE A 230 -15.63 -3.75 14.27
C ILE A 230 -16.57 -4.83 14.83
N GLY A 231 -16.52 -5.03 16.16
CA GLY A 231 -17.43 -5.96 16.85
C GLY A 231 -18.85 -5.42 17.05
N MET A 232 -19.07 -4.11 16.93
CA MET A 232 -20.40 -3.47 17.04
C MET A 232 -21.29 -3.89 15.87
N CYS A 233 -22.56 -4.23 16.12
CA CYS A 233 -23.51 -4.60 15.07
C CYS A 233 -23.87 -3.38 14.19
N SER A 234 -24.11 -3.58 12.90
CA SER A 234 -24.63 -2.52 12.06
C SER A 234 -26.15 -2.33 12.25
N VAL A 235 -26.66 -1.12 12.00
CA VAL A 235 -28.10 -0.83 12.08
C VAL A 235 -28.90 -1.72 11.13
N GLU A 236 -28.35 -1.99 9.95
CA GLU A 236 -28.98 -2.77 8.89
C GLU A 236 -29.09 -4.26 9.24
N GLU A 237 -28.31 -4.72 10.21
CA GLU A 237 -28.39 -6.08 10.75
C GLU A 237 -29.45 -6.24 11.85
N LEU A 238 -30.06 -5.13 12.30
CA LEU A 238 -31.14 -5.20 13.27
C LEU A 238 -32.42 -5.76 12.66
N SER A 239 -33.16 -6.49 13.50
CA SER A 239 -34.53 -6.90 13.25
C SER A 239 -35.44 -5.96 14.04
N GLU A 240 -36.08 -5.01 13.36
CA GLU A 240 -37.12 -4.14 13.92
C GLU A 240 -38.36 -4.17 13.03
#